data_AF-X6NV00-F1
#
_entry.id   AF-X6NV00-F1
#
_cell.length_a   1.000
_cell.length_b   1.000
_cell.length_c   1.000
_cell.angle_alpha   90.00
_cell.angle_beta   90.00
_cell.angle_gamma   90.00
#
_symmetry.space_group_name_H-M   'P 1'
#
loop_
_entity.id
_entity.type
_entity.pdbx_description
1 polymer ?
#
loop_
_entity_poly.entity_id
_entity_poly.type
_entity_poly.pdbx_seq_one_letter_code
_entity_poly.pdbx_strand_id
1 'polypeptide(L)'
;LSNSSIGSSASTGNDNANGKQSEHERRRSNLINTQSLQNWDDMSMDSTSQEMGEAMRGMVESMQTRVDAQHRLLSEMEQRATQDNSFGKPENADQWSTLEVCYWLNSIHLQKYIDNFNSLSIDGSILLHDLDESILANELGIKKIHLKKCFREMNKLKEAVTSVLSNQLFCREKATEAEKSRRIEELEKKVTTLRQNNLKLKGDIELMKEQAKQQSLQASSQLNKEANIKSKTSPSNESATAQKDTKQ
;
A
#
# COMPACT_ATOMS: atom_id res chain seq x y z
N LEU A 1 -40.07 -31.65 -15.58
CA LEU A 1 -40.78 -31.41 -14.30
C LEU A 1 -39.99 -30.34 -13.55
N SER A 2 -40.46 -29.21 -13.05
CA SER A 2 -41.66 -28.37 -13.13
C SER A 2 -41.31 -27.12 -12.29
N ASN A 3 -42.00 -26.00 -12.49
CA ASN A 3 -42.04 -24.76 -11.69
C ASN A 3 -41.07 -23.68 -12.19
N SER A 4 -41.49 -22.67 -12.96
CA SER A 4 -42.70 -21.81 -12.87
C SER A 4 -42.76 -21.03 -11.56
N SER A 5 -42.30 -19.78 -11.57
CA SER A 5 -42.87 -18.72 -10.73
C SER A 5 -42.76 -17.39 -11.44
N ILE A 6 -43.90 -17.07 -12.04
CA ILE A 6 -44.28 -15.79 -12.62
C ILE A 6 -44.77 -14.94 -11.44
N GLY A 7 -44.06 -13.86 -11.14
CA GLY A 7 -44.45 -12.85 -10.16
C GLY A 7 -44.96 -11.61 -10.89
N SER A 8 -46.28 -11.53 -11.00
CA SER A 8 -47.05 -10.39 -11.49
C SER A 8 -47.17 -9.25 -10.45
N SER A 9 -47.66 -8.10 -10.92
CA SER A 9 -48.28 -6.97 -10.18
C SER A 9 -47.32 -6.01 -9.45
N ALA A 10 -47.48 -4.69 -9.44
CA ALA A 10 -48.62 -3.79 -9.71
C ALA A 10 -48.05 -2.49 -10.32
N SER A 11 -48.65 -1.86 -11.35
CA SER A 11 -49.87 -1.04 -11.31
C SER A 11 -49.88 0.03 -10.21
N THR A 12 -49.46 1.24 -10.59
CA THR A 12 -49.88 2.57 -10.08
C THR A 12 -49.18 3.54 -11.04
N GLY A 13 -49.84 4.12 -12.05
CA GLY A 13 -51.10 4.83 -11.94
C GLY A 13 -50.82 6.15 -11.23
N ASN A 14 -50.13 7.08 -11.89
CA ASN A 14 -50.05 8.46 -11.42
C ASN A 14 -50.22 9.40 -12.62
N ASP A 15 -51.49 9.52 -13.01
CA ASP A 15 -52.03 10.62 -13.78
C ASP A 15 -51.83 11.91 -12.98
N ASN A 16 -50.83 12.71 -13.35
CA ASN A 16 -50.79 14.11 -12.93
C ASN A 16 -50.96 15.00 -14.16
N ALA A 17 -52.20 14.99 -14.65
CA ALA A 17 -52.73 15.99 -15.55
C ALA A 17 -52.84 17.32 -14.79
N ASN A 18 -51.79 18.14 -14.85
CA ASN A 18 -51.91 19.56 -14.54
C ASN A 18 -51.19 20.39 -15.61
N GLY A 19 -51.60 20.16 -16.86
CA GLY A 19 -51.36 21.06 -17.97
C GLY A 19 -52.18 22.33 -17.77
N LYS A 20 -51.74 23.21 -16.87
CA LYS A 20 -52.13 24.62 -16.94
C LYS A 20 -51.58 25.15 -18.25
N GLN A 21 -52.44 25.18 -19.26
CA GLN A 21 -52.26 25.94 -20.47
C GLN A 21 -52.01 27.39 -20.05
N SER A 22 -50.73 27.78 -19.99
CA SER A 22 -50.39 29.20 -19.99
C SER A 22 -50.79 29.70 -21.37
N GLU A 23 -51.95 30.35 -21.45
CA GLU A 23 -52.26 31.26 -22.54
C GLU A 23 -51.09 32.24 -22.65
N HIS A 24 -50.16 31.93 -23.55
CA HIS A 24 -49.35 32.95 -24.18
C HIS A 24 -50.30 33.75 -25.05
N GLU A 25 -50.97 34.68 -24.38
CA GLU A 25 -51.52 35.87 -24.96
C GLU A 25 -50.43 36.41 -25.89
N ARG A 26 -50.65 36.19 -27.20
CA ARG A 26 -49.83 36.75 -28.26
C ARG A 26 -50.02 38.25 -28.16
N ARG A 27 -49.26 38.87 -27.24
CA ARG A 27 -49.09 40.32 -27.19
C ARG A 27 -48.74 40.71 -28.61
N ARG A 28 -49.71 41.38 -29.25
CA ARG A 28 -49.55 41.92 -30.58
C ARG A 28 -48.25 42.69 -30.56
N SER A 29 -47.29 42.21 -31.32
CA SER A 29 -46.02 42.87 -31.55
C SER A 29 -46.37 44.30 -31.93
N ASN A 30 -46.02 45.24 -31.05
CA ASN A 30 -46.12 46.66 -31.36
C ASN A 30 -45.29 46.86 -32.62
N LEU A 31 -46.00 46.97 -33.75
CA LEU A 31 -45.44 47.27 -35.04
C LEU A 31 -44.55 48.50 -34.85
N ILE A 32 -43.28 48.29 -35.19
CA ILE A 32 -42.21 49.27 -35.18
C ILE A 32 -42.75 50.60 -35.69
N ASN A 33 -42.77 51.60 -34.81
CA ASN A 33 -43.12 52.97 -35.15
C ASN A 33 -42.07 53.49 -36.14
N THR A 34 -42.45 53.54 -37.42
CA THR A 34 -41.59 53.92 -38.55
C THR A 34 -41.16 55.39 -38.52
N GLN A 35 -41.73 56.21 -37.64
CA GLN A 35 -41.32 57.61 -37.46
C GLN A 35 -40.10 57.79 -36.54
N SER A 36 -39.64 56.73 -35.84
CA SER A 36 -38.39 56.78 -35.05
C SER A 36 -37.13 56.36 -35.82
N LEU A 37 -37.25 56.05 -37.12
CA LEU A 37 -36.17 55.48 -37.93
C LEU A 37 -35.21 56.51 -38.56
N GLN A 38 -35.55 57.80 -38.53
CA GLN A 38 -34.76 58.83 -39.23
C GLN A 38 -33.67 59.49 -38.36
N ASN A 39 -33.50 59.04 -37.11
CA ASN A 39 -32.51 59.61 -36.20
C ASN A 39 -31.58 58.55 -35.58
N TRP A 40 -31.49 57.35 -36.19
CA TRP A 40 -30.39 56.42 -35.94
C TRP A 40 -29.14 57.03 -36.57
N ASP A 41 -28.56 57.96 -35.83
CA ASP A 41 -27.36 58.70 -36.16
C ASP A 41 -26.25 57.71 -36.57
N ASP A 42 -25.61 57.97 -37.70
CA ASP A 42 -24.60 57.08 -38.31
C ASP A 42 -23.49 56.72 -37.31
N MET A 43 -23.17 57.65 -36.40
CA MET A 43 -22.20 57.45 -35.31
C MET A 43 -22.64 56.45 -34.23
N SER A 44 -23.94 56.22 -34.05
CA SER A 44 -24.46 55.26 -33.07
C SER A 44 -24.27 53.81 -33.52
N MET A 45 -24.30 53.54 -34.83
CA MET A 45 -24.07 52.21 -35.38
C MET A 45 -22.57 51.84 -35.33
N ASP A 46 -21.69 52.81 -35.56
CA ASP A 46 -20.24 52.61 -35.44
C ASP A 46 -19.83 52.25 -34.01
N SER A 47 -20.35 52.94 -32.99
CA SER A 47 -20.06 52.62 -31.58
C SER A 47 -20.55 51.21 -31.22
N THR A 48 -21.76 50.84 -31.64
CA THR A 48 -22.34 49.51 -31.37
C THR A 48 -21.56 48.40 -32.07
N SER A 49 -21.13 48.64 -33.31
CA SER A 49 -20.31 47.71 -34.10
C SER A 49 -18.94 47.51 -33.46
N GLN A 50 -18.33 48.59 -32.97
CA GLN A 50 -17.06 48.53 -32.26
C GLN A 50 -17.17 47.73 -30.96
N GLU A 51 -18.19 48.00 -30.12
CA GLU A 51 -18.40 47.27 -28.86
C GLU A 51 -18.65 45.77 -29.09
N MET A 52 -19.45 45.41 -30.09
CA MET A 52 -19.65 44.01 -30.45
C MET A 52 -18.35 43.35 -30.95
N GLY A 53 -17.55 44.07 -31.73
CA GLY A 53 -16.24 43.61 -32.19
C GLY A 53 -15.25 43.37 -31.05
N GLU A 54 -15.21 44.27 -30.07
CA GLU A 54 -14.39 44.12 -28.86
C GLU A 54 -14.86 42.93 -28.01
N ALA A 55 -16.17 42.77 -27.83
CA ALA A 55 -16.74 41.63 -27.10
C ALA A 55 -16.44 40.28 -27.79
N MET A 56 -16.58 40.20 -29.12
CA MET A 56 -16.22 39.00 -29.89
C MET A 56 -14.73 38.67 -29.77
N ARG A 57 -13.86 39.69 -29.84
CA ARG A 57 -12.41 39.52 -29.66
C ARG A 57 -12.07 38.96 -28.28
N GLY A 58 -12.66 39.51 -27.21
CA GLY A 58 -12.44 39.03 -25.85
C GLY A 58 -12.89 37.58 -25.64
N MET A 59 -14.01 37.17 -26.26
CA MET A 59 -14.46 35.77 -26.22
C MET A 59 -13.48 34.83 -26.94
N VAL A 60 -13.00 35.22 -28.12
CA VAL A 60 -12.01 34.41 -28.89
C VAL A 60 -10.70 34.29 -28.10
N GLU A 61 -10.20 35.38 -27.51
CA GLU A 61 -8.97 35.36 -26.71
C GLU A 61 -9.10 34.46 -25.46
N SER A 62 -10.24 34.52 -24.77
CA SER A 62 -10.54 33.63 -23.64
C SER A 62 -10.59 32.15 -24.06
N MET A 63 -11.24 31.86 -25.19
CA MET A 63 -11.29 30.49 -25.73
C MET A 63 -9.91 29.99 -26.15
N GLN A 64 -9.12 30.83 -26.82
CA GLN A 64 -7.76 30.50 -27.25
C GLN A 64 -6.87 30.17 -26.05
N THR A 65 -6.90 31.02 -25.02
CA THR A 65 -6.13 30.81 -23.78
C THR A 65 -6.46 29.46 -23.12
N ARG A 66 -7.76 29.08 -23.07
CA ARG A 66 -8.19 27.80 -22.51
C ARG A 66 -7.70 26.61 -23.34
N VAL A 67 -7.78 26.72 -24.67
CA VAL A 67 -7.30 25.67 -25.59
C VAL A 67 -5.79 25.48 -25.46
N ASP A 68 -5.03 26.58 -25.38
CA ASP A 68 -3.58 26.54 -25.23
C ASP A 68 -3.15 25.92 -23.89
N ALA A 69 -3.86 26.24 -22.80
CA ALA A 69 -3.64 25.64 -21.49
C ALA A 69 -3.91 24.12 -21.51
N GLN A 70 -5.01 23.69 -22.13
CA GLN A 70 -5.34 22.27 -22.27
C GLN A 70 -4.30 21.54 -23.12
N HIS A 71 -3.84 22.15 -24.22
CA HIS A 71 -2.81 21.57 -25.06
C HIS A 71 -1.47 21.42 -24.31
N ARG A 72 -1.06 22.45 -23.57
CA ARG A 72 0.15 22.42 -22.74
C ARG A 72 0.11 21.28 -21.72
N LEU A 73 -1.02 21.10 -21.03
CA LEU A 73 -1.20 20.03 -20.06
C LEU A 73 -1.06 18.64 -20.72
N LEU A 74 -1.71 18.44 -21.87
CA LEU A 74 -1.62 17.16 -22.60
C LEU A 74 -0.19 16.87 -23.08
N SER A 75 0.51 17.87 -23.61
CA SER A 75 1.91 17.73 -24.02
C SER A 75 2.84 17.40 -22.85
N GLU A 76 2.63 18.03 -21.68
CA GLU A 76 3.42 17.75 -20.48
C GLU A 76 3.20 16.30 -19.99
N MET A 77 1.95 15.84 -19.97
CA MET A 77 1.59 14.47 -19.61
C MET A 77 2.25 13.45 -20.52
N GLU A 78 2.21 13.67 -21.84
CA GLU A 78 2.84 12.78 -22.83
C GLU A 78 4.36 12.77 -22.67
N GLN A 79 4.97 13.94 -22.49
CA GLN A 79 6.41 14.04 -22.24
C GLN A 79 6.82 13.24 -20.99
N ARG A 80 6.10 13.38 -19.88
CA ARG A 80 6.37 12.63 -18.64
C ARG A 80 6.23 11.13 -18.84
N ALA A 81 5.19 10.69 -19.55
CA ALA A 81 4.99 9.28 -19.89
C ALA A 81 6.15 8.70 -20.72
N THR A 82 6.82 9.50 -21.55
CA THR A 82 8.01 9.06 -22.30
C THR A 82 9.31 9.05 -21.47
N GLN A 83 9.42 9.93 -20.48
CA GLN A 83 10.62 10.09 -19.67
C GLN A 83 10.69 9.11 -18.49
N ASP A 84 9.55 8.84 -17.87
CA ASP A 84 9.46 8.01 -16.68
C ASP A 84 8.69 6.72 -16.97
N ASN A 85 9.42 5.60 -16.99
CA ASN A 85 8.85 4.27 -17.20
C ASN A 85 7.85 3.84 -16.11
N SER A 86 7.80 4.53 -14.97
CA SER A 86 6.85 4.26 -13.89
C SER A 86 5.59 5.13 -13.96
N PHE A 87 5.60 6.15 -14.82
CA PHE A 87 4.51 7.11 -14.96
C PHE A 87 3.22 6.45 -15.43
N GLY A 88 2.15 6.61 -14.66
CA GLY A 88 0.83 6.08 -15.01
C GLY A 88 0.73 4.55 -14.96
N LYS A 89 1.66 3.86 -14.28
CA LYS A 89 1.57 2.42 -14.05
C LYS A 89 0.45 2.08 -13.05
N PRO A 90 -0.52 1.23 -13.40
CA PRO A 90 -1.64 0.87 -12.52
C PRO A 90 -1.21 0.30 -11.17
N GLU A 91 -0.08 -0.38 -11.12
CA GLU A 91 0.48 -0.98 -9.89
C GLU A 91 0.83 0.07 -8.83
N ASN A 92 1.14 1.29 -9.27
CA ASN A 92 1.53 2.42 -8.43
C ASN A 92 0.41 3.48 -8.31
N ALA A 93 -0.83 3.14 -8.65
CA ALA A 93 -1.91 4.11 -8.75
C ALA A 93 -2.22 4.86 -7.44
N ASP A 94 -1.92 4.26 -6.29
CA ASP A 94 -2.04 4.89 -4.98
C ASP A 94 -1.08 6.07 -4.78
N GLN A 95 0.05 6.08 -5.50
CA GLN A 95 1.11 7.09 -5.40
C GLN A 95 1.13 8.03 -6.62
N TRP A 96 0.11 7.98 -7.46
CA TRP A 96 0.02 8.84 -8.63
C TRP A 96 -0.10 10.30 -8.23
N SER A 97 0.65 11.14 -8.94
CA SER A 97 0.45 12.58 -8.96
C SER A 97 -0.86 12.97 -9.68
N THR A 98 -1.33 14.20 -9.48
CA THR A 98 -2.49 14.75 -10.22
C THR A 98 -2.31 14.61 -11.73
N LEU A 99 -1.08 14.81 -12.24
CA LEU A 99 -0.78 14.70 -13.66
C LEU A 99 -0.95 13.26 -14.19
N GLU A 100 -0.59 12.25 -13.40
CA GLU A 100 -0.81 10.85 -13.74
C GLU A 100 -2.29 10.47 -13.72
N VAL A 101 -3.07 11.03 -12.79
CA VAL A 101 -4.54 10.88 -12.78
C VAL A 101 -5.15 11.49 -14.05
N CYS A 102 -4.71 12.68 -14.45
CA CYS A 102 -5.14 13.29 -15.72
C CYS A 102 -4.76 12.42 -16.93
N TYR A 103 -3.57 11.81 -16.91
CA TYR A 103 -3.12 10.87 -17.95
C TYR A 103 -3.98 9.63 -18.02
N TRP A 104 -4.34 9.06 -16.87
CA TRP A 104 -5.28 7.96 -16.81
C TRP A 104 -6.67 8.35 -17.33
N LEU A 105 -7.20 9.52 -16.98
CA LEU A 105 -8.48 10.01 -17.52
C LEU A 105 -8.45 10.13 -19.05
N ASN A 106 -7.34 10.57 -19.62
CA ASN A 106 -7.15 10.62 -21.07
C ASN A 106 -7.16 9.21 -21.69
N SER A 107 -6.46 8.24 -21.08
CA SER A 107 -6.36 6.86 -21.56
C SER A 107 -7.71 6.13 -21.55
N ILE A 108 -8.61 6.46 -20.61
CA ILE A 108 -9.97 5.92 -20.56
C ILE A 108 -11.00 6.76 -21.34
N HIS A 109 -10.57 7.73 -22.13
CA HIS A 109 -11.40 8.63 -22.95
C HIS A 109 -12.42 9.44 -22.13
N LEU A 110 -11.98 9.94 -20.97
CA LEU A 110 -12.71 10.84 -20.09
C LEU A 110 -12.01 12.22 -20.00
N GLN A 111 -11.27 12.60 -21.03
CA GLN A 111 -10.42 13.79 -21.07
C GLN A 111 -11.16 15.12 -20.80
N LYS A 112 -12.47 15.18 -21.11
CA LYS A 112 -13.28 16.37 -20.83
C LYS A 112 -13.46 16.69 -19.34
N TYR A 113 -13.11 15.76 -18.46
CA TYR A 113 -13.16 15.97 -17.01
C TYR A 113 -11.77 16.29 -16.43
N ILE A 114 -10.71 16.30 -17.24
CA ILE A 114 -9.34 16.55 -16.77
C ILE A 114 -9.22 17.88 -16.03
N ASP A 115 -9.81 18.96 -16.55
CA ASP A 115 -9.74 20.28 -15.92
C ASP A 115 -10.31 20.29 -14.50
N ASN A 116 -11.41 19.55 -14.27
CA ASN A 116 -12.04 19.45 -12.95
C ASN A 116 -11.17 18.63 -11.98
N PHE A 117 -10.57 17.54 -12.44
CA PHE A 117 -9.64 16.75 -11.60
C PHE A 117 -8.36 17.52 -11.29
N ASN A 118 -7.82 18.24 -12.27
CA ASN A 118 -6.60 19.01 -12.12
C ASN A 118 -6.80 20.23 -11.20
N SER A 119 -7.90 20.96 -11.38
CA SER A 119 -8.23 22.12 -10.53
C SER A 119 -8.49 21.74 -9.07
N LEU A 120 -9.11 20.58 -8.82
CA LEU A 120 -9.30 20.06 -7.47
C LEU A 120 -8.08 19.27 -6.94
N SER A 121 -6.97 19.24 -7.70
CA SER A 121 -5.73 18.55 -7.33
C SER A 121 -5.93 17.09 -6.92
N ILE A 122 -6.82 16.38 -7.62
CA ILE A 122 -7.12 14.98 -7.33
C ILE A 122 -5.91 14.11 -7.69
N ASP A 123 -5.29 13.52 -6.68
CA ASP A 123 -4.16 12.59 -6.82
C ASP A 123 -4.62 11.12 -6.75
N GLY A 124 -3.66 10.19 -6.82
CA GLY A 124 -3.92 8.75 -6.79
C GLY A 124 -4.60 8.27 -5.51
N SER A 125 -4.17 8.78 -4.36
CA SER A 125 -4.74 8.42 -3.05
C SER A 125 -6.21 8.84 -2.97
N ILE A 126 -6.50 10.11 -3.31
CA ILE A 126 -7.86 10.65 -3.30
C ILE A 126 -8.73 9.89 -4.31
N LEU A 127 -8.22 9.67 -5.53
CA LEU A 127 -8.90 8.92 -6.58
C LEU A 127 -9.36 7.55 -6.09
N LEU A 128 -8.48 6.79 -5.42
CA LEU A 128 -8.80 5.43 -5.01
C LEU A 128 -9.63 5.36 -3.72
N HIS A 129 -9.40 6.23 -2.75
CA HIS A 129 -9.96 6.04 -1.41
C HIS A 129 -11.11 6.97 -1.08
N ASP A 130 -11.13 8.18 -1.66
CA ASP A 130 -12.00 9.26 -1.20
C ASP A 130 -13.13 9.60 -2.17
N LEU A 131 -13.04 9.18 -3.45
CA LEU A 131 -14.07 9.46 -4.44
C LEU A 131 -15.24 8.48 -4.36
N ASP A 132 -16.42 9.03 -4.04
CA ASP A 132 -17.71 8.35 -4.11
C ASP A 132 -18.56 8.82 -5.31
N GLU A 133 -19.74 8.21 -5.50
CA GLU A 133 -20.60 8.54 -6.65
C GLU A 133 -21.16 9.97 -6.55
N SER A 134 -21.37 10.44 -5.32
CA SER A 134 -21.89 11.78 -5.03
C SER A 134 -20.89 12.85 -5.42
N ILE A 135 -19.64 12.73 -4.97
CA ILE A 135 -18.54 13.67 -5.26
C ILE A 135 -18.25 13.69 -6.76
N LEU A 136 -18.21 12.52 -7.41
CA LEU A 136 -17.99 12.45 -8.87
C LEU A 136 -19.10 13.17 -9.66
N ALA A 137 -20.36 13.04 -9.22
CA ALA A 137 -21.50 13.66 -9.91
C ALA A 137 -21.62 15.16 -9.62
N ASN A 138 -21.49 15.55 -8.33
CA ASN A 138 -21.79 16.90 -7.87
C ASN A 138 -20.59 17.83 -7.97
N GLU A 139 -19.42 17.41 -7.48
CA GLU A 139 -18.21 18.25 -7.42
C GLU A 139 -17.44 18.19 -8.74
N LEU A 140 -17.25 16.98 -9.29
CA LEU A 140 -16.49 16.78 -10.52
C LEU A 140 -17.35 16.89 -11.79
N GLY A 141 -18.67 17.04 -11.65
CA GLY A 141 -19.60 17.27 -12.78
C GLY A 141 -19.68 16.10 -13.76
N ILE A 142 -19.36 14.88 -13.34
CA ILE A 142 -19.39 13.70 -14.21
C ILE A 142 -20.84 13.30 -14.49
N LYS A 143 -21.19 13.28 -15.78
CA LYS A 143 -22.52 12.82 -16.23
C LYS A 143 -22.76 11.38 -15.78
N LYS A 144 -23.99 11.07 -15.32
CA LYS A 144 -24.41 9.74 -14.85
C LYS A 144 -24.01 8.58 -15.77
N ILE A 145 -24.07 8.79 -17.08
CA ILE A 145 -23.67 7.77 -18.07
C ILE A 145 -22.16 7.43 -18.03
N HIS A 146 -21.31 8.38 -17.63
CA HIS A 146 -19.86 8.18 -17.54
C HIS A 146 -19.43 7.68 -16.15
N LEU A 147 -20.23 7.90 -15.10
CA LEU A 147 -19.93 7.44 -13.73
C LEU A 147 -19.63 5.93 -13.70
N LYS A 148 -20.51 5.12 -14.29
CA LYS A 148 -20.30 3.65 -14.33
C LYS A 148 -19.00 3.24 -15.03
N LYS A 149 -18.58 3.98 -16.06
CA LYS A 149 -17.29 3.74 -16.73
C LYS A 149 -16.14 4.12 -15.81
N CYS A 150 -16.19 5.30 -15.19
CA CYS A 150 -15.18 5.79 -14.26
C CYS A 150 -14.95 4.80 -13.10
N PHE A 151 -16.02 4.35 -12.43
CA PHE A 151 -15.94 3.37 -11.35
C PHE A 151 -15.35 2.04 -11.79
N ARG A 152 -15.73 1.54 -12.97
CA ARG A 152 -15.18 0.28 -13.47
C ARG A 152 -13.67 0.38 -13.68
N GLU A 153 -13.19 1.46 -14.30
CA GLU A 153 -11.75 1.65 -14.51
C GLU A 153 -11.02 1.90 -13.18
N MET A 154 -11.62 2.63 -12.24
CA MET A 154 -11.08 2.83 -10.89
C MET A 154 -10.96 1.51 -10.10
N ASN A 155 -11.94 0.61 -10.22
CA ASN A 155 -11.87 -0.71 -9.60
C ASN A 155 -10.73 -1.57 -10.17
N LYS A 156 -10.42 -1.45 -11.47
CA LYS A 156 -9.25 -2.12 -12.06
C LYS A 156 -7.95 -1.59 -11.47
N LEU A 157 -7.85 -0.28 -11.21
CA LEU A 157 -6.69 0.30 -10.52
C LEU A 157 -6.56 -0.24 -9.09
N LYS A 158 -7.66 -0.26 -8.33
CA LYS A 158 -7.68 -0.85 -6.97
C LYS A 158 -7.21 -2.30 -6.98
N GLU A 159 -7.67 -3.08 -7.95
CA GLU A 159 -7.27 -4.48 -8.12
C GLU A 159 -5.78 -4.60 -8.46
N ALA A 160 -5.24 -3.77 -9.35
CA ALA A 160 -3.83 -3.76 -9.71
C ALA A 160 -2.94 -3.44 -8.49
N VAL A 161 -3.27 -2.39 -7.74
CA VAL A 161 -2.56 -1.99 -6.51
C VAL A 161 -2.63 -3.11 -5.46
N THR A 162 -3.83 -3.68 -5.24
CA THR A 162 -4.03 -4.75 -4.26
C THR A 162 -3.27 -6.03 -4.64
N SER A 163 -3.23 -6.37 -5.93
CA SER A 163 -2.50 -7.53 -6.45
C SER A 163 -1.00 -7.41 -6.16
N VAL A 164 -0.41 -6.23 -6.38
CA VAL A 164 1.01 -5.99 -6.09
C VAL A 164 1.29 -6.10 -4.59
N LEU A 165 0.44 -5.51 -3.75
CA LEU A 165 0.61 -5.60 -2.30
C LEU A 165 0.51 -7.04 -1.81
N SER A 166 -0.47 -7.80 -2.31
CA SER A 166 -0.63 -9.23 -1.99
C SER A 166 0.59 -10.06 -2.41
N ASN A 167 1.11 -9.82 -3.62
CA ASN A 167 2.31 -10.50 -4.11
C ASN A 167 3.56 -10.14 -3.28
N GLN A 168 3.71 -8.89 -2.88
CA GLN A 168 4.82 -8.47 -2.01
C GLN A 168 4.73 -9.12 -0.63
N LEU A 169 3.53 -9.18 -0.05
CA LEU A 169 3.32 -9.85 1.25
C LEU A 169 3.64 -11.35 1.17
N PHE A 170 3.20 -12.02 0.10
CA PHE A 170 3.47 -13.45 -0.10
C PHE A 170 4.96 -13.76 -0.28
N CYS A 171 5.68 -12.95 -1.07
CA CYS A 171 7.13 -13.10 -1.25
C CYS A 171 7.90 -12.84 0.07
N ARG A 172 7.47 -11.84 0.84
CA ARG A 172 8.07 -11.53 2.14
C ARG A 172 7.87 -12.68 3.13
N GLU A 173 6.67 -13.26 3.17
CA GLU A 173 6.37 -14.39 4.06
C GLU A 173 7.24 -15.61 3.73
N LYS A 174 7.38 -15.96 2.44
CA LYS A 174 8.27 -17.06 2.00
C LYS A 174 9.74 -16.83 2.39
N ALA A 175 10.23 -15.60 2.26
CA ALA A 175 11.60 -15.27 2.65
C ALA A 175 11.82 -15.48 4.16
N THR A 176 10.84 -15.10 4.99
CA THR A 176 10.92 -15.31 6.44
C THR A 176 10.86 -16.79 6.82
N GLU A 177 10.08 -17.60 6.09
CA GLU A 177 9.93 -19.01 6.40
C GLU A 177 11.16 -19.84 6.02
N ALA A 178 11.82 -19.49 4.90
CA ALA A 178 13.10 -20.07 4.52
C ALA A 178 14.19 -19.75 5.56
N GLU A 179 14.21 -18.54 6.10
CA GLU A 179 15.17 -18.13 7.13
C GLU A 179 14.93 -18.83 8.46
N LYS A 180 13.67 -18.96 8.89
CA LYS A 180 13.30 -19.78 10.07
C LYS A 180 13.74 -21.23 9.90
N SER A 181 13.49 -21.81 8.72
CA SER A 181 13.87 -23.19 8.40
C SER A 181 15.39 -23.41 8.49
N ARG A 182 16.20 -22.48 7.96
CA ARG A 182 17.66 -22.48 8.12
C ARG A 182 18.09 -22.39 9.58
N ARG A 183 17.42 -21.54 10.35
CA ARG A 183 17.73 -21.39 11.78
C ARG A 183 17.39 -22.64 12.58
N ILE A 184 16.29 -23.32 12.26
CA ILE A 184 15.92 -24.61 12.87
C ILE A 184 16.99 -25.67 12.56
N GLU A 185 17.41 -25.81 11.30
CA GLU A 185 18.45 -26.77 10.91
C GLU A 185 19.78 -26.50 11.64
N GLU A 186 20.18 -25.23 11.78
CA GLU A 186 21.38 -24.84 12.53
C GLU A 186 21.27 -25.23 14.02
N LEU A 187 20.11 -25.00 14.63
CA LEU A 187 19.87 -25.36 16.03
C LEU A 187 19.87 -26.88 16.22
N GLU A 188 19.31 -27.65 15.29
CA GLU A 188 19.34 -29.11 15.32
C GLU A 188 20.78 -29.65 15.23
N LYS A 189 21.63 -29.07 14.36
CA LYS A 189 23.06 -29.39 14.29
C LYS A 189 23.81 -29.09 15.60
N LYS A 190 23.49 -27.97 16.25
CA LYS A 190 24.08 -27.63 17.57
C LYS A 190 23.62 -28.59 18.66
N VAL A 191 22.33 -28.92 18.70
CA VAL A 191 21.77 -29.87 19.68
C VAL A 191 22.38 -31.26 19.52
N THR A 192 22.54 -31.74 18.29
CA THR A 192 23.16 -33.06 18.02
C THR A 192 24.63 -33.09 18.46
N THR A 193 25.40 -32.04 18.15
CA THR A 193 26.80 -31.90 18.59
C THR A 193 26.93 -31.87 20.12
N LEU A 194 26.08 -31.10 20.80
CA LEU A 194 26.05 -31.04 22.27
C LEU A 194 25.69 -32.40 22.90
N ARG A 195 24.76 -33.14 22.30
CA ARG A 195 24.41 -34.51 22.76
C ARG A 195 25.59 -35.47 22.63
N GLN A 196 26.34 -35.42 21.51
CA GLN A 196 27.55 -36.24 21.32
C GLN A 196 28.63 -35.88 22.34
N ASN A 197 28.86 -34.59 22.59
CA ASN A 197 29.81 -34.14 23.60
C ASN A 197 29.45 -34.61 25.00
N ASN A 198 28.17 -34.51 25.38
CA ASN A 198 27.68 -35.01 26.67
C ASN A 198 27.84 -36.54 26.82
N LEU A 199 27.62 -37.30 25.74
CA LEU A 199 27.86 -38.75 25.75
C LEU A 199 29.35 -39.07 25.96
N LYS A 200 30.24 -38.35 25.28
CA LYS A 200 31.69 -38.51 25.43
C LYS A 200 32.14 -38.18 26.86
N LEU A 201 31.75 -37.02 27.38
CA LEU A 201 32.06 -36.60 28.74
C LEU A 201 31.53 -37.59 29.79
N LYS A 202 30.34 -38.16 29.57
CA LYS A 202 29.80 -39.20 30.44
C LYS A 202 30.68 -40.47 30.44
N GLY A 203 31.15 -40.90 29.27
CA GLY A 203 32.09 -42.02 29.15
C GLY A 203 33.43 -41.74 29.84
N ASP A 204 33.98 -40.53 29.67
CA ASP A 204 35.22 -40.11 30.32
C ASP A 204 35.08 -40.10 31.86
N ILE A 205 33.93 -39.66 32.39
CA ILE A 205 33.62 -39.71 33.82
C ILE A 205 33.57 -41.15 34.33
N GLU A 206 32.95 -42.07 33.60
CA GLU A 206 32.90 -43.50 33.98
C GLU A 206 34.29 -44.14 33.98
N LEU A 207 35.12 -43.83 32.98
CA LEU A 207 36.50 -44.31 32.90
C LEU A 207 37.35 -43.79 34.08
N MET A 208 37.25 -42.49 34.40
CA MET A 208 37.95 -41.91 35.55
C MET A 208 37.50 -42.52 36.88
N LYS A 209 36.20 -42.83 37.04
CA LYS A 209 35.68 -43.51 38.22
C LYS A 209 36.27 -44.91 38.39
N GLU A 210 36.36 -45.67 37.29
CA GLU A 210 36.94 -47.02 37.34
C GLU A 210 38.46 -46.97 37.61
N GLN A 211 39.18 -46.01 37.03
CA GLN A 211 40.59 -45.77 37.35
C GLN A 211 40.80 -45.41 38.83
N ALA A 212 39.99 -44.50 39.38
CA ALA A 212 40.05 -44.13 40.79
C ALA A 212 39.77 -45.33 41.71
N LYS A 213 38.81 -46.19 41.34
CA LYS A 213 38.51 -47.44 42.05
C LYS A 213 39.71 -48.39 42.03
N GLN A 214 40.35 -48.60 40.88
CA GLN A 214 41.54 -49.45 40.76
C GLN A 214 42.72 -48.90 41.58
N GLN A 215 42.95 -47.58 41.55
CA GLN A 215 43.95 -46.92 42.39
C GLN A 215 43.67 -47.13 43.87
N SER A 216 42.41 -47.04 44.32
CA SER A 216 42.05 -47.28 45.72
C SER A 216 42.34 -48.72 46.16
N LEU A 217 42.12 -49.70 45.28
CA LEU A 217 42.42 -51.11 45.52
C LEU A 217 43.94 -51.35 45.60
N GLN A 218 44.70 -50.74 44.68
CA GLN A 218 46.16 -50.81 44.68
C GLN A 218 46.75 -50.18 45.95
N ALA A 219 46.30 -48.98 46.33
CA ALA A 219 46.73 -48.30 47.57
C ALA A 219 46.44 -49.16 48.82
N SER A 220 45.25 -49.75 48.90
CA SER A 220 44.88 -50.65 50.01
C SER A 220 45.80 -51.89 50.08
N SER A 221 46.17 -52.46 48.92
CA SER A 221 47.09 -53.60 48.86
C SER A 221 48.53 -53.24 49.28
N GLN A 222 48.99 -52.03 48.98
CA GLN A 222 50.29 -51.53 49.39
C GLN A 222 50.35 -51.32 50.91
N LEU A 223 49.31 -50.70 51.49
CA LEU A 223 49.21 -50.51 52.95
C LEU A 223 49.24 -51.85 53.70
N ASN A 224 48.55 -52.89 53.21
CA ASN A 224 48.61 -54.22 53.80
C ASN A 224 50.01 -54.86 53.70
N LYS A 225 50.75 -54.64 52.60
CA LYS A 225 52.14 -55.10 52.48
C LYS A 225 53.06 -54.36 53.44
N GLU A 226 52.94 -53.04 53.56
CA GLU A 226 53.72 -52.22 54.50
C GLU A 226 53.45 -52.61 55.96
N ALA A 227 52.19 -52.87 56.31
CA ALA A 227 51.83 -53.36 57.64
C ALA A 227 52.49 -54.71 57.97
N ASN A 228 52.58 -55.63 57.00
CA ASN A 228 53.24 -56.93 57.16
C ASN A 228 54.78 -56.84 57.19
N ILE A 229 55.37 -55.79 56.61
CA ILE A 229 56.82 -55.53 56.70
C ILE A 229 57.17 -54.90 58.05
N LYS A 230 56.36 -53.95 58.54
CA LYS A 230 56.53 -53.34 59.88
C LYS A 230 56.38 -54.34 61.01
N SER A 231 55.50 -55.35 60.89
CA SER A 231 55.39 -56.41 61.92
C SER A 231 56.61 -57.34 61.98
N LYS A 232 57.45 -57.40 60.93
CA LYS A 232 58.72 -58.15 60.91
C LYS A 232 59.95 -57.32 61.29
N THR A 233 59.82 -56.01 61.38
CA THR A 233 60.91 -55.09 61.74
C THR A 233 60.52 -54.30 62.99
N SER A 234 60.49 -54.99 64.13
CA SER A 234 60.58 -54.34 65.45
C SER A 234 62.04 -54.39 65.90
N PRO A 235 62.78 -53.26 65.84
CA PRO A 235 63.98 -53.09 66.63
C PRO A 235 63.58 -52.57 68.02
N SER A 236 63.99 -53.30 69.04
CA SER A 236 64.21 -52.79 70.38
C SER A 236 65.10 -51.55 70.28
N ASN A 237 64.61 -50.35 70.63
CA ASN A 237 65.52 -49.32 71.11
C ASN A 237 64.84 -48.27 71.99
N GLU A 238 65.46 -48.12 73.15
CA GLU A 238 65.22 -47.17 74.21
C GLU A 238 65.55 -45.71 73.81
N SER A 239 64.89 -44.79 74.52
CA SER A 239 65.44 -43.55 75.10
C SER A 239 65.58 -42.24 74.27
N ALA A 240 65.49 -41.14 75.05
CA ALA A 240 65.64 -39.68 74.77
C ALA A 240 64.36 -38.98 74.25
N THR A 241 63.57 -38.19 75.02
CA THR A 241 63.82 -37.05 75.94
C THR A 241 64.37 -35.78 75.26
N ALA A 242 63.48 -34.81 74.98
CA ALA A 242 63.67 -33.34 74.91
C ALA A 242 62.41 -32.73 74.23
N GLN A 243 61.52 -31.96 74.87
CA GLN A 243 61.65 -30.64 75.51
C GLN A 243 62.15 -29.55 74.55
N LYS A 244 61.24 -28.67 74.10
CA LYS A 244 61.37 -27.18 74.03
C LYS A 244 60.23 -26.52 73.23
N ASP A 245 59.51 -25.59 73.88
CA ASP A 245 59.41 -24.14 73.62
C ASP A 245 58.47 -23.77 72.45
N THR A 246 57.30 -23.13 72.64
CA THR A 246 56.99 -21.78 73.19
C THR A 246 57.18 -20.64 72.18
N LYS A 247 56.12 -19.82 72.02
CA LYS A 247 55.95 -18.55 71.25
C LYS A 247 55.58 -18.70 69.76
N GLN A 248 54.68 -17.91 69.19
CA GLN A 248 53.69 -16.93 69.68
C GLN A 248 52.66 -16.76 68.56
#